data_AF-A0A974P619-F1
#
_entry.id   AF-A0A974P619-F1
#
_cell.length_a   1.000
_cell.length_b   1.000
_cell.length_c   1.000
_cell.angle_alpha   90.00
_cell.angle_beta   90.00
_cell.angle_gamma   90.00
#
_symmetry.space_group_name_H-M   'P 1'
#
loop_
_entity.id
_entity.type
_entity.pdbx_description
1 polymer ?
#
loop_
_entity_poly.entity_id
_entity_poly.type
_entity_poly.pdbx_seq_one_letter_code
_entity_poly.pdbx_strand_id
1 'polypeptide(L)'
;MSLIAVGMNLMLAGLLAAALMMGFRLNIRLKHLRDSHDGFAKAVAELDVAAARAEQGLADLRAATDEATDQLADRIEKARALTAKLDRQLKGAPAAAPARPERVERMDRAERMERADRAAPTPSAATSPTWTRPMWSGSPTAWAPCCRRPRARVRPEPERFVRPDVAPTRQRPRFEDDLFDGPTDRVAVGGARR
;
A
#
# COMPACT_ATOMS: atom_id res chain seq x y z
N MET A 1 -19.47 70.34 38.60
CA MET A 1 -18.67 69.16 39.00
C MET A 1 -17.21 69.48 38.71
N SER A 2 -16.34 69.47 39.74
CA SER A 2 -14.95 69.91 39.58
C SER A 2 -14.19 69.00 38.61
N LEU A 3 -13.39 69.59 37.70
CA LEU A 3 -12.56 68.88 36.72
C LEU A 3 -11.63 67.85 37.39
N ILE A 4 -11.19 68.17 38.62
CA ILE A 4 -10.31 67.34 39.45
C ILE A 4 -10.99 66.02 39.85
N ALA A 5 -12.29 66.06 40.17
CA ALA A 5 -13.05 64.86 40.55
C ALA A 5 -13.19 63.90 39.36
N VAL A 6 -13.39 64.44 38.16
CA VAL A 6 -13.42 63.66 36.91
C VAL A 6 -12.05 63.02 36.65
N GLY A 7 -10.96 63.78 36.83
CA GLY A 7 -9.59 63.27 36.68
C GLY A 7 -9.26 62.10 37.62
N MET A 8 -9.58 62.22 38.91
CA MET A 8 -9.34 61.14 39.88
C MET A 8 -10.17 59.89 39.58
N ASN A 9 -11.44 60.05 39.20
CA ASN A 9 -12.29 58.92 38.83
C ASN A 9 -11.78 58.19 37.58
N LEU A 10 -11.29 58.92 36.58
CA LEU A 10 -10.69 58.31 35.39
C LEU A 10 -9.42 57.54 35.72
N MET A 11 -8.56 58.07 36.59
CA MET A 11 -7.35 57.36 37.04
C MET A 11 -7.71 56.06 37.77
N LEU A 12 -8.71 56.10 38.65
CA LEU A 12 -9.18 54.92 39.39
C LEU A 12 -9.80 53.88 38.45
N ALA A 13 -10.66 54.32 37.51
CA ALA A 13 -11.24 53.46 36.49
C ALA A 13 -10.16 52.82 35.60
N GLY A 14 -9.12 53.58 35.23
CA GLY A 14 -7.99 53.08 34.44
C GLY A 14 -7.18 52.01 35.18
N LEU A 15 -6.85 52.23 36.46
CA LEU A 15 -6.17 51.25 37.31
C LEU A 15 -7.00 49.97 37.47
N LEU A 16 -8.31 50.10 37.64
CA LEU A 16 -9.23 48.97 37.73
C LEU A 16 -9.26 48.19 36.41
N ALA A 17 -9.37 48.88 35.28
CA ALA A 17 -9.34 48.26 33.95
C ALA A 17 -8.03 47.50 33.69
N ALA A 18 -6.88 48.08 34.09
CA ALA A 18 -5.58 47.43 33.96
C ALA A 18 -5.49 46.14 34.80
N ALA A 19 -5.96 46.17 36.05
CA ALA A 19 -6.01 44.99 36.90
C ALA A 19 -6.90 43.88 36.31
N LEU A 20 -8.06 44.26 35.78
CA LEU A 20 -9.03 43.34 35.18
C LEU A 20 -8.49 42.73 33.88
N MET A 21 -7.80 43.53 33.06
CA MET A 21 -7.10 43.06 31.86
C MET A 21 -6.01 42.04 32.20
N MET A 22 -5.22 42.29 33.25
CA MET A 22 -4.19 41.34 33.70
C MET A 22 -4.82 40.02 34.18
N GLY A 23 -5.94 40.09 34.91
CA GLY A 23 -6.71 38.91 35.33
C GLY A 23 -7.23 38.08 34.15
N PHE A 24 -7.78 38.72 33.13
CA PHE A 24 -8.21 38.03 31.90
C PHE A 24 -7.05 37.36 31.17
N ARG A 25 -5.90 38.05 31.04
CA ARG A 25 -4.72 37.51 30.34
C ARG A 25 -4.20 36.23 31.00
N LEU A 26 -4.23 36.15 32.34
CA LEU A 26 -3.83 34.93 33.07
C LEU A 26 -4.81 33.78 32.84
N ASN A 27 -6.12 34.06 32.87
CA ASN A 27 -7.15 33.04 32.66
C ASN A 27 -7.05 32.41 31.26
N ILE A 28 -6.78 33.23 30.23
CA ILE A 28 -6.59 32.74 28.85
C ILE A 28 -5.36 31.83 28.75
N ARG A 29 -4.25 32.20 29.40
CA ARG A 29 -3.02 31.38 29.39
C ARG A 29 -3.22 30.02 30.07
N LEU A 30 -3.91 29.99 31.21
CA LEU A 30 -4.20 28.73 31.91
C LEU A 30 -5.14 27.83 31.11
N LYS A 31 -6.14 28.40 30.42
CA LYS A 31 -7.01 27.64 29.52
C LYS A 31 -6.24 27.01 28.37
N HIS A 32 -5.37 27.77 27.71
CA HIS A 32 -4.59 27.25 26.60
C HIS A 32 -3.68 26.07 26.99
N LEU A 33 -3.06 26.11 28.18
CA LEU A 33 -2.25 24.97 28.66
C LEU A 33 -3.13 23.74 28.90
N ARG A 34 -4.31 23.92 29.51
CA ARG A 34 -5.21 22.83 29.83
C ARG A 34 -5.84 22.21 28.59
N ASP A 35 -6.26 23.04 27.64
CA ASP A 35 -6.75 22.62 26.33
C ASP A 35 -5.65 21.85 25.55
N SER A 36 -4.38 22.24 25.72
CA SER A 36 -3.25 21.50 25.12
C SER A 36 -3.11 20.11 25.74
N HIS A 37 -3.19 19.98 27.07
CA HIS A 37 -3.14 18.68 27.76
C HIS A 37 -4.32 17.78 27.40
N ASP A 38 -5.54 18.33 27.34
CA ASP A 38 -6.72 17.58 26.93
C ASP A 38 -6.61 17.13 25.45
N GLY A 39 -6.04 17.99 24.59
CA GLY A 39 -5.71 17.65 23.21
C GLY A 39 -4.66 16.53 23.10
N PHE A 40 -3.62 16.55 23.94
CA PHE A 40 -2.62 15.48 24.00
C PHE A 40 -3.22 14.17 24.50
N ALA A 41 -4.05 14.19 25.55
CA ALA A 41 -4.71 13.00 26.06
C ALA A 41 -5.58 12.35 24.98
N LYS A 42 -6.32 13.16 24.22
CA LYS A 42 -7.09 12.67 23.08
C LYS A 42 -6.21 12.10 21.96
N ALA A 43 -5.13 12.79 21.59
CA ALA A 43 -4.22 12.33 20.55
C ALA A 43 -3.51 11.01 20.93
N VAL A 44 -3.13 10.84 22.20
CA VAL A 44 -2.55 9.59 22.70
C VAL A 44 -3.58 8.46 22.66
N ALA A 45 -4.82 8.72 23.09
CA ALA A 45 -5.88 7.72 22.99
C ALA A 45 -6.15 7.28 21.54
N GLU A 46 -6.14 8.23 20.58
CA GLU A 46 -6.25 7.90 19.16
C GLU A 46 -5.05 7.09 18.65
N LEU A 47 -3.84 7.38 19.13
CA LEU A 47 -2.64 6.64 18.79
C LEU A 47 -2.67 5.21 19.35
N ASP A 48 -3.10 5.02 20.60
CA ASP A 48 -3.20 3.70 21.22
C ASP A 48 -4.20 2.80 20.46
N VAL A 49 -5.33 3.36 20.03
CA VAL A 49 -6.30 2.64 19.18
C VAL A 49 -5.68 2.26 17.83
N ALA A 50 -4.93 3.17 17.21
CA ALA A 50 -4.25 2.89 15.95
C ALA A 50 -3.15 1.84 16.12
N ALA A 51 -2.39 1.89 17.22
CA ALA A 51 -1.34 0.93 17.55
C ALA A 51 -1.93 -0.46 17.82
N ALA A 52 -3.00 -0.56 18.61
CA ALA A 52 -3.69 -1.82 18.85
C ALA A 52 -4.20 -2.45 17.54
N ARG A 53 -4.73 -1.63 16.62
CA ARG A 53 -5.14 -2.10 15.29
C ARG A 53 -3.94 -2.56 14.45
N ALA A 54 -2.80 -1.87 14.53
CA ALA A 54 -1.59 -2.27 13.82
C ALA A 54 -1.02 -3.60 14.36
N GLU A 55 -1.03 -3.78 15.68
CA GLU A 55 -0.63 -5.03 16.34
C GLU A 55 -1.52 -6.20 15.92
N GLN A 56 -2.83 -5.99 15.86
CA GLN A 56 -3.78 -6.99 15.36
C GLN A 56 -3.49 -7.35 13.89
N GLY A 57 -3.29 -6.36 13.02
CA GLY A 57 -2.94 -6.62 11.62
C GLY A 57 -1.62 -7.38 11.45
N LEU A 58 -0.64 -7.14 12.32
CA LEU A 58 0.65 -7.84 12.31
C LEU A 58 0.49 -9.29 12.83
N ALA A 59 -0.35 -9.51 13.84
CA ALA A 59 -0.71 -10.84 14.30
C ALA A 59 -1.42 -11.64 13.19
N ASP A 60 -2.36 -11.02 12.47
CA ASP A 60 -3.04 -11.64 11.33
C ASP A 60 -2.06 -12.01 10.21
N LEU A 61 -1.12 -11.12 9.88
CA LEU A 61 -0.09 -11.39 8.88
C LEU A 61 0.83 -12.54 9.30
N ARG A 62 1.18 -12.63 10.59
CA ARG A 62 1.97 -13.76 11.11
C ARG A 62 1.19 -15.06 11.00
N ALA A 63 -0.04 -15.10 11.47
CA ALA A 63 -0.89 -16.29 11.38
C ALA A 63 -1.09 -16.75 9.92
N ALA A 64 -1.37 -15.82 9.00
CA ALA A 64 -1.50 -16.12 7.58
C ALA A 64 -0.18 -16.62 6.95
N THR A 65 0.96 -16.11 7.43
CA THR A 65 2.29 -16.55 6.96
C THR A 65 2.62 -17.94 7.45
N ASP A 66 2.31 -18.25 8.72
CA ASP A 66 2.52 -19.56 9.31
C ASP A 66 1.67 -20.61 8.58
N GLU A 67 0.38 -20.33 8.36
CA GLU A 67 -0.49 -21.23 7.59
C GLU A 67 -0.04 -21.40 6.13
N ALA A 68 0.42 -20.33 5.46
CA ALA A 68 0.97 -20.43 4.12
C ALA A 68 2.25 -21.29 4.09
N THR A 69 3.08 -21.22 5.13
CA THR A 69 4.31 -22.00 5.27
C THR A 69 3.99 -23.48 5.42
N ASP A 70 3.02 -23.83 6.26
CA ASP A 70 2.56 -25.21 6.44
C ASP A 70 1.97 -25.78 5.14
N GLN A 71 1.13 -24.99 4.43
CA GLN A 71 0.60 -25.40 3.12
C GLN A 71 1.69 -25.63 2.07
N LEU A 72 2.77 -24.85 2.10
CA LEU A 72 3.91 -25.03 1.21
C LEU A 72 4.69 -26.30 1.57
N ALA A 73 4.92 -26.57 2.85
CA ALA A 73 5.58 -27.79 3.32
C ALA A 73 4.81 -29.05 2.87
N ASP A 74 3.49 -29.07 3.05
CA ASP A 74 2.61 -30.14 2.58
C ASP A 74 2.74 -30.40 1.08
N ARG A 75 2.79 -29.33 0.27
CA ARG A 75 2.92 -29.43 -1.19
C ARG A 75 4.29 -29.97 -1.59
N ILE A 76 5.35 -29.57 -0.88
CA ILE A 76 6.70 -30.09 -1.11
C ILE A 76 6.76 -31.58 -0.78
N GLU A 77 6.17 -32.01 0.33
CA GLU A 77 6.14 -33.42 0.71
C GLU A 77 5.33 -34.26 -0.31
N LYS A 78 4.15 -33.77 -0.73
CA LYS A 78 3.36 -34.40 -1.80
C LYS A 78 4.14 -34.50 -3.11
N ALA A 79 4.82 -33.43 -3.52
CA ALA A 79 5.65 -33.43 -4.72
C ALA A 79 6.78 -34.45 -4.63
N ARG A 80 7.51 -34.50 -3.50
CA ARG A 80 8.57 -35.50 -3.24
C ARG A 80 8.02 -36.92 -3.28
N ALA A 81 6.86 -37.17 -2.69
CA ALA A 81 6.21 -38.47 -2.71
C ALA A 81 5.81 -38.89 -4.14
N LEU A 82 5.30 -37.94 -4.95
CA LEU A 82 4.96 -38.19 -6.35
C LEU A 82 6.21 -38.46 -7.19
N THR A 83 7.28 -37.67 -7.03
CA THR A 83 8.56 -37.91 -7.70
C THR A 83 9.13 -39.28 -7.35
N ALA A 84 9.08 -39.69 -6.08
CA ALA A 84 9.53 -41.02 -5.66
C ALA A 84 8.69 -42.16 -6.26
N LYS A 85 7.37 -41.97 -6.40
CA LYS A 85 6.49 -42.93 -7.07
C LYS A 85 6.82 -43.05 -8.56
N LEU A 86 7.04 -41.91 -9.24
CA LEU A 86 7.42 -41.89 -10.66
C LEU A 86 8.78 -42.56 -10.89
N ASP A 87 9.78 -42.29 -10.04
CA ASP A 87 11.10 -42.92 -10.14
C ASP A 87 11.04 -44.45 -9.95
N ARG A 88 10.21 -44.93 -9.03
CA ARG A 88 9.94 -46.38 -8.86
C ARG A 88 9.25 -46.98 -10.07
N GLN A 89 8.27 -46.31 -10.67
CA GLN A 89 7.61 -46.79 -11.90
C GLN A 89 8.56 -46.78 -13.10
N LEU A 90 9.46 -45.80 -13.20
CA LEU A 90 10.45 -45.74 -14.26
C LEU A 90 11.50 -46.86 -14.14
N LYS A 91 11.94 -47.15 -12.91
CA LYS A 91 12.89 -48.25 -12.62
C LYS A 91 12.26 -49.64 -12.70
N GLY A 92 10.96 -49.74 -12.38
CA GLY A 92 10.18 -50.97 -12.43
C GLY A 92 9.56 -51.26 -13.79
N ALA A 93 9.50 -50.27 -14.69
CA ALA A 93 9.21 -50.52 -16.10
C ALA A 93 10.35 -51.40 -16.63
N PRO A 94 10.07 -52.63 -17.11
CA PRO A 94 11.09 -53.38 -17.82
C PRO A 94 11.57 -52.47 -18.94
N ALA A 95 12.88 -52.39 -19.14
CA ALA A 95 13.49 -51.63 -20.22
C ALA A 95 12.88 -52.11 -21.54
N ALA A 96 11.74 -51.54 -21.93
CA ALA A 96 11.22 -51.59 -23.27
C ALA A 96 12.30 -50.84 -24.05
N ALA A 97 13.13 -51.65 -24.71
CA ALA A 97 14.27 -51.25 -25.51
C ALA A 97 13.97 -49.91 -26.21
N PRO A 98 14.96 -49.01 -26.38
CA PRO A 98 14.75 -47.73 -27.04
C PRO A 98 14.17 -47.99 -28.44
N ALA A 99 12.86 -47.90 -28.56
CA ALA A 99 12.14 -47.91 -29.82
C ALA A 99 12.48 -46.58 -30.46
N ARG A 100 13.54 -46.67 -31.26
CA ARG A 100 14.23 -45.64 -32.01
C ARG A 100 13.29 -44.59 -32.59
N PRO A 101 13.78 -43.34 -32.77
CA PRO A 101 13.07 -42.27 -33.49
C PRO A 101 12.60 -42.64 -34.91
N GLU A 102 13.02 -43.79 -35.46
CA GLU A 102 12.55 -44.36 -36.73
C GLU A 102 11.03 -44.61 -36.79
N ARG A 103 10.35 -44.89 -35.67
CA ARG A 103 8.89 -45.13 -35.73
C ARG A 103 8.10 -43.85 -36.02
N VAL A 104 8.57 -42.72 -35.49
CA VAL A 104 7.94 -41.41 -35.71
C VAL A 104 8.22 -40.94 -37.14
N GLU A 105 9.46 -41.07 -37.62
CA GLU A 105 9.80 -40.73 -39.01
C GLU A 105 9.06 -41.59 -40.05
N ARG A 106 8.78 -42.87 -39.75
CA ARG A 106 7.99 -43.73 -40.65
C ARG A 106 6.53 -43.31 -40.75
N MET A 107 5.92 -42.84 -39.67
CA MET A 107 4.55 -42.30 -39.71
C MET A 107 4.50 -41.02 -40.53
N ASP A 108 5.42 -40.08 -40.30
CA ASP A 108 5.47 -38.81 -41.04
C ASP A 108 5.74 -39.01 -42.54
N ARG A 109 6.57 -40.00 -42.90
CA ARG A 109 6.87 -40.34 -44.30
C ARG A 109 5.69 -41.03 -44.98
N ALA A 110 4.94 -41.87 -44.27
CA ALA A 110 3.74 -42.52 -44.78
C ALA A 110 2.61 -41.50 -45.05
N GLU A 111 2.38 -40.57 -44.12
CA GLU A 111 1.38 -39.51 -44.30
C GLU A 111 1.74 -38.55 -45.44
N ARG A 112 3.03 -38.27 -45.62
CA ARG A 112 3.51 -37.43 -46.73
C ARG A 112 3.34 -38.10 -48.10
N MET A 113 3.50 -39.43 -48.16
CA MET A 113 3.30 -40.19 -49.40
C MET A 113 1.82 -40.27 -49.78
N GLU A 114 0.93 -40.44 -48.79
CA GLU A 114 -0.52 -40.47 -49.03
C GLU A 114 -1.09 -39.12 -49.50
N ARG A 115 -0.52 -38.00 -49.03
CA ARG A 115 -0.90 -36.66 -49.52
C ARG A 115 -0.39 -36.36 -50.92
N ALA A 116 0.72 -36.97 -51.35
CA ALA A 116 1.27 -36.78 -52.69
C ALA A 116 0.42 -37.48 -53.76
N ASP A 117 -0.11 -38.68 -53.48
CA ASP A 117 -0.98 -39.40 -54.42
C ASP A 117 -2.35 -38.75 -54.61
N ARG A 118 -2.83 -37.98 -53.63
CA ARG A 118 -4.11 -37.27 -53.72
C ARG A 118 -4.01 -35.92 -54.46
N ALA A 119 -2.80 -35.49 -54.81
CA ALA A 119 -2.53 -34.18 -55.40
C ALA A 119 -2.01 -34.30 -56.85
N ALA A 120 -2.87 -34.74 -57.76
CA ALA A 120 -2.70 -34.49 -59.19
C ALA A 120 -3.80 -33.53 -59.71
N PRO A 121 -3.50 -32.57 -60.61
CA PRO A 121 -4.28 -31.35 -60.75
C PRO A 121 -5.26 -31.35 -61.95
N THR A 122 -6.43 -30.72 -61.77
CA THR A 122 -7.25 -30.21 -62.89
C THR A 122 -7.47 -28.70 -62.71
N PRO A 123 -7.22 -27.86 -63.73
CA PRO A 123 -7.47 -26.43 -63.67
C PRO A 123 -8.87 -26.09 -64.22
N SER A 124 -9.62 -25.22 -63.54
CA SER A 124 -10.34 -24.11 -64.18
C SER A 124 -11.12 -23.29 -63.15
N ALA A 125 -10.65 -22.05 -63.04
CA ALA A 125 -11.28 -20.79 -62.67
C ALA A 125 -12.75 -20.70 -62.23
N ALA A 126 -12.90 -19.73 -61.30
CA ALA A 126 -14.02 -18.81 -61.15
C ALA A 126 -15.30 -19.34 -60.50
N THR A 127 -15.59 -18.87 -59.30
CA THR A 127 -16.60 -17.82 -59.07
C THR A 127 -16.83 -17.70 -57.56
N SER A 128 -16.54 -16.54 -57.00
CA SER A 128 -16.95 -16.17 -55.65
C SER A 128 -18.45 -15.91 -55.62
N PRO A 129 -19.18 -16.45 -54.62
CA PRO A 129 -20.39 -15.81 -54.13
C PRO A 129 -20.12 -15.30 -52.71
N THR A 130 -19.98 -13.98 -52.61
CA THR A 130 -20.19 -13.23 -51.37
C THR A 130 -21.67 -13.38 -50.99
N TRP A 131 -21.98 -14.24 -50.02
CA TRP A 131 -23.27 -14.22 -49.35
C TRP A 131 -23.07 -14.38 -47.83
N THR A 132 -23.15 -13.23 -47.18
CA THR A 132 -23.90 -12.97 -45.94
C THR A 132 -24.01 -14.12 -44.94
N ARG A 133 -23.32 -13.95 -43.81
CA ARG A 133 -23.61 -14.68 -42.56
C ARG A 133 -24.98 -14.25 -42.03
N PRO A 134 -25.97 -15.14 -41.90
CA PRO A 134 -27.03 -14.94 -40.94
C PRO A 134 -26.50 -15.36 -39.57
N MET A 135 -26.70 -14.44 -38.63
CA MET A 135 -26.85 -14.69 -37.21
C MET A 135 -27.77 -15.92 -37.01
N TRP A 136 -27.24 -17.01 -36.46
CA TRP A 136 -28.09 -18.05 -35.86
C TRP A 136 -27.65 -18.30 -34.42
N SER A 137 -28.54 -17.85 -33.55
CA SER A 137 -28.78 -18.30 -32.19
C SER A 137 -29.08 -19.80 -32.13
N GLY A 138 -28.83 -20.41 -30.96
CA GLY A 138 -29.59 -21.57 -30.50
C GLY A 138 -28.87 -22.92 -30.57
N SER A 139 -28.06 -23.18 -29.54
CA SER A 139 -27.96 -24.41 -28.72
C SER A 139 -28.28 -25.78 -29.33
N PRO A 140 -27.51 -26.81 -28.92
CA PRO A 140 -28.05 -27.58 -27.82
C PRO A 140 -27.03 -27.94 -26.73
N THR A 141 -27.50 -27.79 -25.48
CA THR A 141 -27.20 -28.65 -24.32
C THR A 141 -25.77 -29.06 -24.07
N ALA A 142 -25.12 -28.33 -23.17
CA ALA A 142 -23.99 -28.85 -22.41
C ALA A 142 -23.72 -28.01 -21.15
N TRP A 143 -24.31 -28.43 -20.03
CA TRP A 143 -23.76 -28.31 -18.65
C TRP A 143 -23.18 -26.95 -18.23
N ALA A 144 -23.99 -26.17 -17.50
CA ALA A 144 -23.50 -25.26 -16.46
C ALA A 144 -23.77 -25.91 -15.07
N PRO A 145 -23.27 -25.44 -13.91
CA PRO A 145 -22.32 -24.34 -13.64
C PRO A 145 -21.28 -24.63 -12.50
N CYS A 146 -20.13 -23.93 -12.45
CA CYS A 146 -19.46 -23.67 -11.15
C CYS A 146 -18.55 -22.43 -11.11
N CYS A 147 -18.09 -21.87 -12.23
CA CYS A 147 -17.29 -20.65 -12.18
C CYS A 147 -18.20 -19.39 -12.15
N ARG A 148 -18.88 -19.20 -11.03
CA ARG A 148 -19.48 -17.92 -10.62
C ARG A 148 -18.36 -16.90 -10.46
N ARG A 149 -18.00 -16.22 -11.55
CA ARG A 149 -17.06 -15.09 -11.56
C ARG A 149 -17.62 -13.97 -10.68
N PRO A 150 -16.92 -13.52 -9.64
CA PRO A 150 -17.31 -12.31 -8.93
C PRO A 150 -17.11 -11.11 -9.86
N ARG A 151 -18.08 -10.20 -9.79
CA ARG A 151 -18.13 -8.87 -10.41
C ARG A 151 -16.75 -8.22 -10.52
N ALA A 152 -16.53 -7.61 -11.68
CA ALA A 152 -15.49 -6.61 -11.91
C ALA A 152 -15.40 -5.64 -10.71
N ARG A 153 -14.33 -5.76 -9.92
CA ARG A 153 -13.88 -4.63 -9.12
C ARG A 153 -13.31 -3.63 -10.11
N VAL A 154 -13.92 -2.45 -10.13
CA VAL A 154 -13.32 -1.21 -10.61
C VAL A 154 -11.88 -1.18 -10.10
N ARG A 155 -10.92 -1.19 -11.03
CA ARG A 155 -9.51 -0.96 -10.72
C ARG A 155 -9.44 0.44 -10.10
N PRO A 156 -9.07 0.62 -8.82
CA PRO A 156 -8.74 1.96 -8.36
C PRO A 156 -7.57 2.44 -9.21
N GLU A 157 -7.70 3.62 -9.80
CA GLU A 157 -6.56 4.31 -10.39
C GLU A 157 -5.41 4.33 -9.38
N PRO A 158 -4.15 4.24 -9.82
CA PRO A 158 -3.05 4.59 -8.95
C PRO A 158 -3.22 6.08 -8.62
N GLU A 159 -3.74 6.38 -7.43
CA GLU A 159 -3.70 7.71 -6.87
C GLU A 159 -2.25 8.19 -6.99
N ARG A 160 -2.06 9.19 -7.86
CA ARG A 160 -0.86 10.02 -7.84
C ARG A 160 -0.66 10.41 -6.38
N PHE A 161 0.41 9.92 -5.78
CA PHE A 161 0.94 10.48 -4.54
C PHE A 161 1.24 11.96 -4.80
N VAL A 162 0.24 12.81 -4.56
CA VAL A 162 0.45 14.22 -4.35
C VAL A 162 1.16 14.27 -3.01
N ARG A 163 2.49 14.44 -3.04
CA ARG A 163 3.23 14.87 -1.85
C ARG A 163 2.47 16.05 -1.27
N PRO A 164 2.07 16.03 0.00
CA PRO A 164 1.62 17.25 0.65
C PRO A 164 2.75 18.26 0.48
N ASP A 165 2.45 19.36 -0.18
CA ASP A 165 3.32 20.52 -0.20
C ASP A 165 3.57 20.86 1.28
N VAL A 166 4.81 20.71 1.73
CA VAL A 166 5.19 21.04 3.10
C VAL A 166 5.11 22.56 3.18
N ALA A 167 3.94 23.05 3.58
CA ALA A 167 3.73 24.45 3.89
C ALA A 167 4.78 24.88 4.93
N PRO A 168 5.37 26.06 4.76
CA PRO A 168 6.62 26.43 5.40
C PRO A 168 6.52 26.34 6.92
N THR A 169 7.60 25.82 7.51
CA THR A 169 7.94 25.88 8.93
C THR A 169 7.37 27.14 9.57
N ARG A 170 6.46 26.96 10.54
CA ARG A 170 6.08 28.02 11.49
C ARG A 170 7.36 28.71 11.95
N GLN A 171 7.54 29.97 11.56
CA GLN A 171 8.56 30.83 12.12
C GLN A 171 8.38 30.80 13.64
N ARG A 172 9.37 30.24 14.35
CA ARG A 172 9.46 30.41 15.79
C ARG A 172 9.48 31.91 16.08
N PRO A 173 8.68 32.42 17.03
CA PRO A 173 8.77 33.80 17.45
C PRO A 173 10.21 34.07 17.93
N ARG A 174 10.90 34.97 17.24
CA ARG A 174 12.32 35.34 17.42
C ARG A 174 12.62 36.09 18.72
N PHE A 175 11.75 35.98 19.73
CA PHE A 175 11.80 36.75 20.96
C PHE A 175 12.49 36.02 22.12
N GLU A 176 12.99 34.79 21.92
CA GLU A 176 13.64 34.01 22.99
C GLU A 176 15.18 34.12 23.00
N ASP A 177 15.80 34.66 21.94
CA ASP A 177 17.28 34.68 21.82
C ASP A 177 17.95 35.89 22.50
N ASP A 178 17.24 36.99 22.76
CA ASP A 178 17.83 38.20 23.37
C ASP A 178 17.90 38.15 24.92
N LEU A 179 17.41 37.08 25.56
CA LEU A 179 17.35 37.00 27.03
C LEU A 179 18.64 36.47 27.68
N PHE A 180 19.55 35.86 26.91
CA PHE A 180 20.78 35.23 27.43
C PHE A 180 22.08 35.95 27.07
N ASP A 181 22.04 37.00 26.24
CA ASP A 181 23.21 37.85 25.95
C ASP A 181 23.39 38.94 27.02
N GLY A 182 23.70 38.51 28.23
CA GLY A 182 24.27 39.38 29.25
C GLY A 182 25.74 39.72 28.93
N PRO A 183 26.24 40.91 29.27
CA PRO A 183 27.61 41.32 28.96
C PRO A 183 28.59 40.44 29.75
N THR A 184 29.29 39.52 29.08
CA THR A 184 30.46 38.87 29.68
C THR A 184 31.57 39.89 29.78
N ASP A 185 31.76 40.41 30.99
CA ASP A 185 32.90 41.20 31.41
C ASP A 185 34.21 40.55 30.94
N ARG A 186 35.04 41.39 30.32
CA ARG A 186 36.43 41.08 29.97
C ARG A 186 37.23 40.86 31.24
N VAL A 187 37.31 39.63 31.71
CA VAL A 187 38.33 39.22 32.68
C VAL A 187 39.57 38.78 31.91
N ALA A 188 40.49 39.71 31.74
CA ALA A 188 41.82 39.47 31.23
C ALA A 188 42.59 38.56 32.21
N VAL A 189 42.67 37.27 31.91
CA VAL A 189 43.66 36.36 32.51
C VAL A 189 44.42 35.72 31.35
N GLY A 190 45.54 36.35 31.01
CA GLY A 190 46.49 35.88 30.01
C GLY A 190 47.90 35.85 30.59
N GLY A 191 48.10 35.03 31.62
CA GLY A 191 49.41 34.67 32.12
C GLY A 191 49.89 33.38 31.43
N ALA A 192 50.86 33.49 30.53
CA ALA A 192 51.77 32.39 30.16
C ALA A 192 52.95 32.92 29.33
N ARG A 193 54.00 33.39 30.00
CA ARG A 193 55.37 33.40 29.48
C ARG A 193 56.35 33.11 30.61
N ARG A 194 56.78 31.86 30.72
CA ARG A 194 58.19 31.43 30.76
C ARG A 194 58.26 29.93 30.92
#